data_AF-A0A433DJP4-F1
#
_entry.id   AF-A0A433DJP4-F1
#
_cell.length_a   1.000
_cell.length_b   1.000
_cell.length_c   1.000
_cell.angle_alpha   90.00
_cell.angle_beta   90.00
_cell.angle_gamma   90.00
#
_symmetry.space_group_name_H-M   'P 1'
#
loop_
_entity.id
_entity.type
_entity.pdbx_description
1 polymer ?
#
loop_
_entity_poly.entity_id
_entity_poly.type
_entity_poly.pdbx_seq_one_letter_code
_entity_poly.pdbx_strand_id
1 'polypeptide(L)'
;MFSSLCLLLFVAIDTLAIYANLHFIVARVGPFTVYKDTVATAATNLLTNPCELNTWIDTVFHEYAQPTPPHSPAHQHRLVFLMNLAEPMMAPLEDSVVERSVLPAVYPYLTSNVNRELFESAHSLVLAVFAAKKAAARELSPVYARVLIEGYPTLLTIEQLRTAYITMVQSLAETDDALAWLTVQHLMRKIESLPVATTTTTTTTTTTTTAAAAAATASPPALLARSHYLIVLADQLRPLSSVGFFRLLLRSLRSLIIREPNAFARHAVMKVVFEAIAGAGGNGGVSEIGKVEGVKWFLTLKKDVEGSGNARDGGC
;
A
#
# COMPACT_ATOMS: atom_id res chain seq x y z
N MET A 1 -40.59 -5.50 22.68
CA MET A 1 -39.26 -4.89 22.39
C MET A 1 -38.60 -5.46 21.14
N PHE A 2 -38.63 -6.78 20.88
CA PHE A 2 -38.04 -7.38 19.65
C PHE A 2 -38.55 -6.80 18.32
N SER A 3 -39.84 -6.47 18.22
CA SER A 3 -40.42 -5.92 16.98
C SER A 3 -39.87 -4.54 16.58
N SER A 4 -39.44 -3.70 17.54
CA SER A 4 -38.96 -2.35 17.24
C SER A 4 -37.50 -2.34 16.78
N LEU A 5 -36.69 -3.26 17.29
CA LEU A 5 -35.28 -3.41 16.90
C LEU A 5 -35.18 -4.00 15.49
N CYS A 6 -36.01 -4.99 15.18
CA CYS A 6 -36.08 -5.61 13.86
C CYS A 6 -36.55 -4.60 12.79
N LEU A 7 -37.56 -3.78 13.10
CA LEU A 7 -38.03 -2.72 12.20
C LEU A 7 -36.94 -1.67 11.92
N LEU A 8 -36.17 -1.28 12.94
CA LEU A 8 -35.08 -0.31 12.79
C LEU A 8 -33.96 -0.84 11.88
N LEU A 9 -33.67 -2.14 11.94
CA LEU A 9 -32.70 -2.79 11.06
C LEU A 9 -33.17 -2.84 9.60
N PHE A 10 -34.42 -3.25 9.35
CA PHE A 10 -34.97 -3.25 7.99
C PHE A 10 -34.94 -1.85 7.37
N VAL A 11 -35.35 -0.84 8.15
CA VAL A 11 -35.28 0.56 7.69
C VAL A 11 -33.84 0.97 7.39
N ALA A 12 -32.85 0.56 8.20
CA ALA A 12 -31.44 0.87 7.94
C ALA A 12 -30.94 0.24 6.64
N ILE A 13 -31.26 -1.04 6.40
CA ILE A 13 -30.90 -1.75 5.16
C ILE A 13 -31.53 -1.09 3.94
N ASP A 14 -32.84 -0.82 3.98
CA ASP A 14 -33.57 -0.17 2.88
C ASP A 14 -33.03 1.24 2.61
N THR A 15 -32.74 1.98 3.67
CA THR A 15 -32.13 3.33 3.58
C THR A 15 -30.80 3.26 2.84
N LEU A 16 -29.91 2.34 3.21
CA LEU A 16 -28.62 2.18 2.54
C LEU A 16 -28.79 1.70 1.10
N ALA A 17 -29.72 0.79 0.82
CA ALA A 17 -30.00 0.34 -0.54
C ALA A 17 -30.49 1.50 -1.43
N ILE A 18 -31.37 2.36 -0.91
CA ILE A 18 -31.84 3.56 -1.62
C ILE A 18 -30.66 4.50 -1.89
N TYR A 19 -29.85 4.83 -0.87
CA TYR A 19 -28.73 5.74 -1.06
C TYR A 19 -27.63 5.17 -1.96
N ALA A 20 -27.41 3.86 -1.95
CA ALA A 20 -26.49 3.19 -2.86
C ALA A 20 -26.93 3.37 -4.32
N ASN A 21 -28.23 3.26 -4.61
CA ASN A 21 -28.79 3.49 -5.93
C ASN A 21 -28.79 4.98 -6.34
N LEU A 22 -28.82 5.89 -5.37
CA LEU A 22 -28.77 7.34 -5.61
C LEU A 22 -27.34 7.90 -5.65
N HIS A 23 -26.31 7.10 -5.36
CA HIS A 23 -24.95 7.60 -5.21
C HIS A 23 -24.42 8.28 -6.48
N PHE A 24 -24.82 7.84 -7.67
CA PHE A 24 -24.42 8.48 -8.93
C PHE A 24 -24.88 9.95 -9.04
N ILE A 25 -25.98 10.32 -8.38
CA ILE A 25 -26.46 11.70 -8.31
C ILE A 25 -25.60 12.49 -7.31
N VAL A 26 -25.38 11.90 -6.13
CA VAL A 26 -24.61 12.52 -5.05
C VAL A 26 -23.14 12.73 -5.45
N ALA A 27 -22.57 11.82 -6.22
CA ALA A 27 -21.22 11.95 -6.77
C ALA A 27 -21.08 13.19 -7.67
N ARG A 28 -22.16 13.61 -8.36
CA ARG A 28 -22.15 14.80 -9.23
C ARG A 28 -22.45 16.10 -8.51
N VAL A 29 -23.39 16.07 -7.57
CA VAL A 29 -23.88 17.27 -6.86
C VAL A 29 -23.05 17.57 -5.60
N GLY A 30 -22.30 16.58 -5.12
CA GLY A 30 -21.58 16.64 -3.85
C GLY A 30 -22.45 16.16 -2.67
N PRO A 31 -21.86 15.52 -1.67
CA PRO A 31 -22.59 15.03 -0.50
C PRO A 31 -22.94 16.18 0.45
N PHE A 32 -24.24 16.40 0.69
CA PHE A 32 -24.74 17.33 1.70
C PHE A 32 -24.78 16.68 3.10
N THR A 33 -24.82 17.50 4.16
CA THR A 33 -24.69 17.05 5.55
C THR A 33 -25.73 15.99 5.93
N VAL A 34 -27.01 16.24 5.64
CA VAL A 34 -28.11 15.31 5.95
C VAL A 34 -27.91 13.93 5.31
N TYR A 35 -27.40 13.88 4.07
CA TYR A 35 -27.05 12.61 3.42
C TYR A 35 -25.99 11.85 4.22
N LYS A 36 -24.90 12.52 4.61
CA LYS A 36 -23.80 11.90 5.35
C LYS A 36 -24.28 11.38 6.72
N ASP A 37 -25.05 12.19 7.44
CA ASP A 37 -25.56 11.86 8.77
C ASP A 37 -26.53 10.67 8.71
N THR A 38 -27.39 10.63 7.68
CA THR A 38 -28.37 9.53 7.50
C THR A 38 -27.67 8.22 7.17
N VAL A 39 -26.71 8.24 6.23
CA VAL A 39 -25.91 7.05 5.87
C VAL A 39 -25.08 6.57 7.07
N ALA A 40 -24.44 7.49 7.81
CA ALA A 40 -23.65 7.15 9.00
C ALA A 40 -24.51 6.53 10.11
N THR A 41 -25.72 7.06 10.32
CA THR A 41 -26.66 6.52 11.32
C THR A 41 -27.13 5.11 10.92
N ALA A 42 -27.51 4.92 9.65
CA ALA A 42 -27.92 3.61 9.15
C ALA A 42 -26.78 2.57 9.23
N ALA A 43 -25.56 2.98 8.87
CA ALA A 43 -24.36 2.17 8.98
C ALA A 43 -24.08 1.75 10.43
N THR A 44 -24.20 2.67 11.38
CA THR A 44 -24.00 2.41 12.81
C THR A 44 -25.02 1.41 13.34
N ASN A 45 -26.29 1.52 12.91
CA ASN A 45 -27.33 0.56 13.29
C ASN A 45 -27.02 -0.86 12.80
N LEU A 46 -26.48 -1.01 11.58
CA LEU A 46 -26.05 -2.31 11.06
C LEU A 46 -24.83 -2.87 11.80
N LEU A 47 -23.87 -2.02 12.19
CA LEU A 47 -22.73 -2.43 13.01
C LEU A 47 -23.13 -3.05 14.36
N THR A 48 -24.30 -2.67 14.91
CA THR A 48 -24.81 -3.27 16.15
C THR A 48 -25.37 -4.69 15.95
N ASN A 49 -25.58 -5.14 14.71
CA ASN A 49 -26.14 -6.46 14.38
C ASN A 49 -25.26 -7.19 13.33
N PRO A 50 -24.13 -7.81 13.75
CA PRO A 50 -23.17 -8.40 12.83
C PRO A 50 -23.73 -9.50 11.92
N CYS A 51 -24.69 -10.31 12.38
CA CYS A 51 -25.27 -11.39 11.56
C CYS A 51 -25.97 -10.83 10.31
N GLU A 52 -26.82 -9.82 10.50
CA GLU A 52 -27.59 -9.18 9.44
C GLU A 52 -26.71 -8.34 8.52
N LEU A 53 -25.69 -7.69 9.09
CA LEU A 53 -24.63 -7.04 8.30
C LEU A 53 -23.95 -8.03 7.35
N ASN A 54 -23.55 -9.21 7.85
CA ASN A 54 -22.90 -10.23 7.05
C ASN A 54 -23.81 -10.75 5.93
N THR A 55 -25.07 -11.06 6.24
CA THR A 55 -26.05 -11.49 5.23
C THR A 55 -26.28 -10.42 4.17
N TRP A 56 -26.41 -9.16 4.58
CA TRP A 56 -26.62 -8.06 3.65
C TRP A 56 -25.40 -7.81 2.75
N ILE A 57 -24.19 -7.73 3.33
CA ILE A 57 -22.93 -7.55 2.58
C ILE A 57 -22.70 -8.72 1.61
N ASP A 58 -22.92 -9.96 2.04
CA ASP A 58 -22.81 -11.14 1.17
C ASP A 58 -23.75 -11.00 -0.03
N THR A 59 -25.01 -10.63 0.21
CA THR A 59 -26.01 -10.47 -0.85
C THR A 59 -25.66 -9.36 -1.84
N VAL A 60 -25.30 -8.16 -1.35
CA VAL A 60 -25.06 -7.01 -2.23
C VAL A 60 -23.75 -7.15 -3.00
N PHE A 61 -22.68 -7.72 -2.42
CA PHE A 61 -21.42 -7.91 -3.14
C PHE A 61 -21.44 -9.11 -4.08
N HIS A 62 -22.21 -10.15 -3.78
CA HIS A 62 -22.37 -11.30 -4.68
C HIS A 62 -22.98 -10.89 -6.04
N GLU A 63 -23.78 -9.83 -6.10
CA GLU A 63 -24.26 -9.22 -7.36
C GLU A 63 -23.10 -8.75 -8.25
N TYR A 64 -22.00 -8.30 -7.64
CA TYR A 64 -20.82 -7.73 -8.31
C TYR A 64 -19.66 -8.71 -8.46
N ALA A 65 -19.70 -9.86 -7.78
CA ALA A 65 -18.71 -10.93 -7.92
C ALA A 65 -18.79 -11.69 -9.26
N GLN A 66 -19.72 -11.30 -10.15
CA GLN A 66 -19.89 -11.95 -11.44
C GLN A 66 -18.74 -11.64 -12.43
N PRO A 67 -18.44 -12.55 -13.38
CA PRO A 67 -17.26 -12.44 -14.26
C PRO A 67 -17.26 -11.22 -15.18
N THR A 68 -18.44 -10.64 -15.43
CA THR A 68 -18.60 -9.49 -16.31
C THR A 68 -18.70 -8.21 -15.47
N PRO A 69 -17.75 -7.27 -15.60
CA PRO A 69 -17.78 -6.06 -14.80
C PRO A 69 -19.02 -5.21 -15.15
N PRO A 70 -19.67 -4.56 -14.17
CA PRO A 70 -20.78 -3.66 -14.42
C PRO A 70 -20.42 -2.55 -15.42
N HIS A 71 -21.11 -2.55 -16.55
CA HIS A 71 -20.89 -1.58 -17.63
C HIS A 71 -21.63 -0.26 -17.43
N SER A 72 -22.70 -0.23 -16.63
CA SER A 72 -23.49 1.00 -16.45
C SER A 72 -22.82 1.94 -15.42
N PRO A 73 -22.73 3.26 -15.68
CA PRO A 73 -22.19 4.22 -14.71
C PRO A 73 -22.92 4.18 -13.36
N ALA A 74 -24.23 3.93 -13.36
CA ALA A 74 -25.02 3.79 -12.13
C ALA A 74 -24.57 2.58 -11.29
N HIS A 75 -24.30 1.44 -11.92
CA HIS A 75 -23.79 0.26 -11.21
C HIS A 75 -22.37 0.49 -10.67
N GLN A 76 -21.52 1.20 -11.41
CA GLN A 76 -20.17 1.54 -10.95
C GLN A 76 -20.21 2.44 -9.71
N HIS A 77 -21.02 3.51 -9.72
CA HIS A 77 -21.17 4.36 -8.53
C HIS A 77 -21.83 3.60 -7.37
N ARG A 78 -22.79 2.71 -7.61
CA ARG A 78 -23.34 1.85 -6.55
C ARG A 78 -22.25 0.99 -5.90
N LEU A 79 -21.36 0.41 -6.71
CA LEU A 79 -20.23 -0.38 -6.20
C LEU A 79 -19.23 0.48 -5.41
N VAL A 80 -18.90 1.69 -5.88
CA VAL A 80 -18.08 2.65 -5.11
C VAL A 80 -18.69 2.93 -3.74
N PHE A 81 -19.99 3.19 -3.68
CA PHE A 81 -20.70 3.40 -2.41
C PHE A 81 -20.57 2.18 -1.49
N LEU A 82 -20.81 0.98 -2.02
CA LEU A 82 -20.72 -0.26 -1.25
C LEU A 82 -19.31 -0.52 -0.73
N MET A 83 -18.26 -0.30 -1.53
CA MET A 83 -16.88 -0.45 -1.09
C MET A 83 -16.52 0.54 0.03
N ASN A 84 -16.88 1.82 -0.14
CA ASN A 84 -16.63 2.85 0.88
C ASN A 84 -17.41 2.60 2.17
N LEU A 85 -18.60 1.99 2.08
CA LEU A 85 -19.39 1.60 3.24
C LEU A 85 -18.80 0.37 3.95
N ALA A 86 -18.32 -0.61 3.18
CA ALA A 86 -17.72 -1.83 3.71
C ALA A 86 -16.37 -1.59 4.40
N GLU A 87 -15.62 -0.56 3.98
CA GLU A 87 -14.30 -0.19 4.53
C GLU A 87 -14.31 -0.06 6.07
N PRO A 88 -15.12 0.82 6.69
CA PRO A 88 -15.19 0.92 8.16
C PRO A 88 -15.87 -0.30 8.83
N MET A 89 -16.62 -1.09 8.06
CA MET A 89 -17.33 -2.28 8.54
C MET A 89 -16.48 -3.55 8.47
N MET A 90 -15.24 -3.48 7.99
CA MET A 90 -14.44 -4.68 7.73
C MET A 90 -14.22 -5.53 8.99
N ALA A 91 -13.97 -4.92 10.15
CA ALA A 91 -13.71 -5.64 11.39
C ALA A 91 -14.81 -6.65 11.80
N PRO A 92 -16.11 -6.29 11.87
CA PRO A 92 -17.18 -7.23 12.21
C PRO A 92 -17.60 -8.22 11.10
N LEU A 93 -17.09 -8.10 9.87
CA LEU A 93 -17.41 -9.06 8.81
C LEU A 93 -16.76 -10.43 9.05
N GLU A 94 -17.44 -11.50 8.70
CA GLU A 94 -16.88 -12.85 8.72
C GLU A 94 -15.87 -13.03 7.58
N ASP A 95 -14.79 -13.77 7.82
CA ASP A 95 -13.77 -14.07 6.80
C ASP A 95 -14.41 -14.74 5.57
N SER A 96 -15.42 -15.58 5.78
CA SER A 96 -16.15 -16.29 4.71
C SER A 96 -16.83 -15.33 3.72
N VAL A 97 -17.42 -14.24 4.21
CA VAL A 97 -18.10 -13.23 3.39
C VAL A 97 -17.08 -12.38 2.63
N VAL A 98 -15.97 -12.05 3.30
CA VAL A 98 -14.88 -11.27 2.67
C VAL A 98 -14.27 -12.04 1.50
N GLU A 99 -13.95 -13.31 1.69
CA GLU A 99 -13.31 -14.15 0.66
C GLU A 99 -14.26 -14.52 -0.49
N ARG A 100 -15.51 -14.85 -0.19
CA ARG A 100 -16.47 -15.35 -1.19
C ARG A 100 -17.11 -14.24 -2.01
N SER A 101 -17.36 -13.07 -1.41
CA SER A 101 -18.23 -12.05 -2.01
C SER A 101 -17.52 -10.71 -2.17
N VAL A 102 -16.84 -10.22 -1.13
CA VAL A 102 -16.21 -8.89 -1.18
C VAL A 102 -15.00 -8.87 -2.11
N LEU A 103 -14.01 -9.74 -1.89
CA LEU A 103 -12.76 -9.72 -2.66
C LEU A 103 -12.95 -10.00 -4.15
N PRO A 104 -13.77 -10.98 -4.58
CA PRO A 104 -14.00 -11.23 -6.01
C PRO A 104 -14.58 -10.01 -6.76
N ALA A 105 -15.43 -9.23 -6.10
CA ALA A 105 -15.98 -8.00 -6.69
C ALA A 105 -14.93 -6.89 -6.86
N VAL A 106 -13.85 -6.92 -6.07
CA VAL A 106 -12.82 -5.88 -6.01
C VAL A 106 -11.64 -6.16 -6.95
N TYR A 107 -11.28 -7.43 -7.15
CA TYR A 107 -10.12 -7.83 -7.95
C TYR A 107 -10.01 -7.21 -9.34
N PRO A 108 -11.10 -7.09 -10.14
CA PRO A 108 -11.01 -6.48 -11.47
C PRO A 108 -10.54 -5.03 -11.48
N TYR A 109 -10.71 -4.33 -10.35
CA TYR A 109 -10.43 -2.90 -10.22
C TYR A 109 -9.06 -2.59 -9.60
N LEU A 110 -8.34 -3.60 -9.08
CA LEU A 110 -7.00 -3.41 -8.51
C LEU A 110 -5.92 -3.11 -9.55
N THR A 111 -6.11 -3.53 -10.80
CA THR A 111 -5.16 -3.31 -11.90
C THR A 111 -5.72 -2.42 -13.01
N SER A 112 -6.95 -1.94 -12.85
CA SER A 112 -7.69 -1.19 -13.88
C SER A 112 -8.07 0.19 -13.37
N ASN A 113 -7.54 1.23 -14.01
CA ASN A 113 -7.89 2.63 -13.72
C ASN A 113 -8.88 3.20 -14.75
N VAL A 114 -9.79 2.36 -15.26
CA VAL A 114 -10.86 2.82 -16.18
C VAL A 114 -11.77 3.82 -15.46
N ASN A 115 -12.05 3.56 -14.18
CA ASN A 115 -12.73 4.50 -13.30
C ASN A 115 -11.86 4.70 -12.06
N ARG A 116 -11.38 5.93 -11.88
CA ARG A 116 -10.47 6.29 -10.80
C ARG A 116 -11.08 6.09 -9.42
N GLU A 117 -12.37 6.39 -9.26
CA GLU A 117 -13.06 6.21 -7.97
C GLU A 117 -13.13 4.72 -7.60
N LEU A 118 -13.44 3.85 -8.57
CA LEU A 118 -13.46 2.41 -8.35
C LEU A 118 -12.06 1.88 -7.98
N PHE A 119 -11.02 2.34 -8.69
CA PHE A 119 -9.64 1.98 -8.39
C PHE A 119 -9.23 2.40 -6.97
N GLU A 120 -9.49 3.66 -6.59
CA GLU A 120 -9.15 4.17 -5.26
C GLU A 120 -9.93 3.46 -4.14
N SER A 121 -11.25 3.28 -4.30
CA SER A 121 -12.08 2.54 -3.35
C SER A 121 -11.71 1.07 -3.23
N ALA A 122 -11.31 0.42 -4.33
CA ALA A 122 -10.85 -0.97 -4.33
C ALA A 122 -9.58 -1.14 -3.49
N HIS A 123 -8.60 -0.26 -3.69
CA HIS A 123 -7.38 -0.24 -2.88
C HIS A 123 -7.67 0.08 -1.41
N SER A 124 -8.54 1.05 -1.13
CA SER A 124 -8.95 1.40 0.24
C SER A 124 -9.57 0.21 0.97
N LEU A 125 -10.46 -0.52 0.31
CA LEU A 125 -11.11 -1.70 0.88
C LEU A 125 -10.13 -2.85 1.14
N VAL A 126 -9.18 -3.11 0.23
CA VAL A 126 -8.11 -4.09 0.47
C VAL A 126 -7.24 -3.69 1.66
N LEU A 127 -6.91 -2.40 1.80
CA LEU A 127 -6.19 -1.93 2.99
C LEU A 127 -7.00 -2.10 4.28
N ALA A 128 -8.33 -1.98 4.23
CA ALA A 128 -9.18 -2.30 5.37
C ALA A 128 -9.16 -3.80 5.70
N VAL A 129 -9.08 -4.70 4.72
CA VAL A 129 -8.89 -6.15 4.95
C VAL A 129 -7.59 -6.42 5.72
N PHE A 130 -6.50 -5.74 5.35
CA PHE A 130 -5.24 -5.78 6.12
C PHE A 130 -5.42 -5.17 7.52
N ALA A 131 -5.96 -3.96 7.64
CA ALA A 131 -6.13 -3.29 8.93
C ALA A 131 -7.01 -4.11 9.91
N ALA A 132 -8.03 -4.80 9.41
CA ALA A 132 -8.90 -5.69 10.17
C ALA A 132 -8.31 -7.10 10.40
N LYS A 133 -7.11 -7.39 9.87
CA LYS A 133 -6.36 -8.64 10.03
C LYS A 133 -7.16 -9.89 9.65
N LYS A 134 -7.92 -9.80 8.55
CA LYS A 134 -8.72 -10.92 8.03
C LYS A 134 -7.83 -12.07 7.57
N ALA A 135 -8.36 -13.29 7.59
CA ALA A 135 -7.63 -14.48 7.12
C ALA A 135 -7.11 -14.30 5.68
N ALA A 136 -7.97 -13.76 4.81
CA ALA A 136 -7.66 -13.42 3.42
C ALA A 136 -6.44 -12.50 3.24
N ALA A 137 -6.08 -11.67 4.23
CA ALA A 137 -4.91 -10.79 4.15
C ALA A 137 -3.61 -11.57 3.94
N ARG A 138 -3.50 -12.78 4.51
CA ARG A 138 -2.33 -13.65 4.35
C ARG A 138 -2.19 -14.12 2.91
N GLU A 139 -3.26 -14.65 2.33
CA GLU A 139 -3.26 -15.18 0.96
C GLU A 139 -3.11 -14.07 -0.09
N LEU A 140 -3.72 -12.92 0.17
CA LEU A 140 -3.67 -11.75 -0.71
C LEU A 140 -2.30 -11.07 -0.71
N SER A 141 -1.54 -11.17 0.38
CA SER A 141 -0.33 -10.38 0.60
C SER A 141 0.72 -10.45 -0.52
N PRO A 142 1.11 -11.61 -1.09
CA PRO A 142 2.13 -11.65 -2.13
C PRO A 142 1.60 -11.06 -3.45
N VAL A 143 0.32 -11.28 -3.74
CA VAL A 143 -0.35 -10.77 -4.95
C VAL A 143 -0.48 -9.26 -4.86
N TYR A 144 -0.94 -8.74 -3.73
CA TYR A 144 -1.12 -7.30 -3.53
C TYR A 144 0.21 -6.55 -3.55
N ALA A 145 1.27 -7.09 -2.95
CA ALA A 145 2.62 -6.54 -3.08
C ALA A 145 3.05 -6.38 -4.55
N ARG A 146 2.75 -7.39 -5.37
CA ARG A 146 3.03 -7.35 -6.81
C ARG A 146 2.18 -6.30 -7.54
N VAL A 147 0.88 -6.22 -7.24
CA VAL A 147 -0.02 -5.19 -7.80
C VAL A 147 0.50 -3.78 -7.48
N LEU A 148 0.93 -3.52 -6.25
CA LEU A 148 1.48 -2.22 -5.84
C LEU A 148 2.78 -1.89 -6.60
N ILE A 149 3.69 -2.87 -6.74
CA ILE A 149 4.95 -2.69 -7.47
C ILE A 149 4.70 -2.47 -8.98
N GLU A 150 3.75 -3.19 -9.58
CA GLU A 150 3.46 -3.07 -11.01
C GLU A 150 2.62 -1.82 -11.33
N GLY A 151 1.78 -1.38 -10.39
CA GLY A 151 0.96 -0.18 -10.53
C GLY A 151 1.72 1.14 -10.40
N TYR A 152 2.89 1.16 -9.76
CA TYR A 152 3.73 2.36 -9.65
C TYR A 152 4.74 2.45 -10.81
N PRO A 153 4.87 3.60 -11.51
CA PRO A 153 4.33 4.93 -11.21
C PRO A 153 3.06 5.33 -12.00
N THR A 154 2.46 4.43 -12.77
CA THR A 154 1.41 4.77 -13.74
C THR A 154 0.02 4.91 -13.14
N LEU A 155 -0.35 4.01 -12.23
CA LEU A 155 -1.66 3.95 -11.58
C LEU A 155 -1.61 4.55 -10.17
N LEU A 156 -0.47 4.44 -9.49
CA LEU A 156 -0.29 4.86 -8.10
C LEU A 156 0.69 6.03 -7.98
N THR A 157 0.38 6.95 -7.08
CA THR A 157 1.33 7.95 -6.61
C THR A 157 2.32 7.32 -5.61
N ILE A 158 3.44 8.01 -5.37
CA ILE A 158 4.42 7.54 -4.37
C ILE A 158 3.83 7.52 -2.96
N GLU A 159 2.96 8.48 -2.62
CA GLU A 159 2.30 8.52 -1.32
C GLU A 159 1.32 7.36 -1.14
N GLN A 160 0.53 7.05 -2.16
CA GLN A 160 -0.36 5.87 -2.15
C GLN A 160 0.44 4.58 -2.02
N LEU A 161 1.55 4.44 -2.76
CA LEU A 161 2.42 3.27 -2.65
C LEU A 161 2.99 3.11 -1.24
N ARG A 162 3.51 4.20 -0.65
CA ARG A 162 4.09 4.20 0.71
C ARG A 162 3.04 3.80 1.74
N THR A 163 1.88 4.45 1.75
CA THR A 163 0.81 4.18 2.71
C THR A 163 0.29 2.74 2.58
N ALA A 164 0.10 2.25 1.35
CA ALA A 164 -0.37 0.89 1.12
C ALA A 164 0.64 -0.16 1.60
N TYR A 165 1.94 0.01 1.29
CA TYR A 165 2.98 -0.90 1.75
C TYR A 165 3.15 -0.90 3.27
N ILE A 166 3.16 0.28 3.92
CA ILE A 166 3.25 0.38 5.38
C ILE A 166 2.08 -0.36 6.03
N THR A 167 0.85 -0.11 5.58
CA THR A 167 -0.36 -0.71 6.15
C THR A 167 -0.34 -2.23 6.00
N MET A 168 0.00 -2.74 4.81
CA MET A 168 0.12 -4.16 4.52
C MET A 168 1.20 -4.82 5.41
N VAL A 169 2.42 -4.29 5.42
CA VAL A 169 3.53 -4.88 6.18
C VAL A 169 3.29 -4.78 7.68
N GLN A 170 2.68 -3.68 8.17
CA GLN A 170 2.35 -3.55 9.58
C GLN A 170 1.30 -4.56 10.03
N SER A 171 0.23 -4.75 9.26
CA SER A 171 -0.75 -5.81 9.52
C SER A 171 -0.10 -7.19 9.54
N LEU A 172 0.77 -7.48 8.57
CA LEU A 172 1.44 -8.78 8.48
C LEU A 172 2.45 -8.98 9.61
N ALA A 173 3.20 -7.96 10.00
CA ALA A 173 4.14 -8.02 11.12
C ALA A 173 3.47 -8.33 12.48
N GLU A 174 2.15 -8.12 12.59
CA GLU A 174 1.38 -8.45 13.79
C GLU A 174 0.70 -9.83 13.70
N THR A 175 0.73 -10.50 12.54
CA THR A 175 -0.02 -11.75 12.29
C THR A 175 0.83 -12.90 11.73
N ASP A 176 1.82 -12.59 10.91
CA ASP A 176 2.80 -13.51 10.29
C ASP A 176 4.06 -12.73 9.84
N ASP A 177 5.09 -12.79 10.68
CA ASP A 177 6.40 -12.17 10.47
C ASP A 177 7.08 -12.61 9.16
N ALA A 178 6.90 -13.88 8.77
CA ALA A 178 7.54 -14.44 7.59
C ALA A 178 6.91 -13.90 6.31
N LEU A 179 5.57 -13.77 6.29
CA LEU A 179 4.86 -13.11 5.18
C LEU A 179 5.18 -11.62 5.09
N ALA A 180 5.27 -10.93 6.24
CA ALA A 180 5.72 -9.54 6.27
C ALA A 180 7.10 -9.38 5.61
N TRP A 181 8.05 -10.24 5.98
CA TRP A 181 9.38 -10.25 5.36
C TRP A 181 9.35 -10.63 3.87
N LEU A 182 8.52 -11.59 3.46
CA LEU A 182 8.38 -11.98 2.06
C LEU A 182 7.94 -10.81 1.17
N THR A 183 6.93 -10.03 1.61
CA THR A 183 6.47 -8.85 0.85
C THR A 183 7.55 -7.77 0.74
N VAL A 184 8.37 -7.58 1.78
CA VAL A 184 9.55 -6.70 1.74
C VAL A 184 10.61 -7.22 0.75
N GLN A 185 10.82 -8.53 0.65
CA GLN A 185 11.73 -9.10 -0.34
C GLN A 185 11.26 -8.84 -1.78
N HIS A 186 9.95 -8.80 -2.06
CA HIS A 186 9.44 -8.40 -3.38
C HIS A 186 9.89 -6.98 -3.74
N LEU A 187 9.82 -6.06 -2.77
CA LEU A 187 10.28 -4.69 -2.93
C LEU A 187 11.80 -4.61 -3.13
N MET A 188 12.59 -5.35 -2.35
CA MET A 188 14.04 -5.43 -2.51
C MET A 188 14.44 -5.94 -3.90
N ARG A 189 13.82 -7.04 -4.36
CA ARG A 189 14.03 -7.60 -5.71
C ARG A 189 13.70 -6.58 -6.79
N LYS A 190 12.64 -5.80 -6.63
CA LYS A 190 12.31 -4.72 -7.56
C LYS A 190 13.41 -3.65 -7.60
N ILE A 191 13.90 -3.19 -6.44
CA ILE A 191 15.00 -2.20 -6.38
C ILE A 191 16.25 -2.75 -7.06
N GLU A 192 16.62 -4.00 -6.80
CA GLU A 192 17.80 -4.63 -7.38
C GLU A 192 17.69 -4.85 -8.90
N SER A 193 16.47 -5.05 -9.42
CA SER A 193 16.24 -5.12 -10.87
C SER A 193 16.40 -3.78 -11.59
N LEU A 194 16.40 -2.65 -10.86
CA LEU A 194 16.54 -1.32 -11.42
C LEU A 194 18.01 -0.92 -11.53
N PRO A 195 18.39 -0.23 -12.62
CA PRO A 195 19.79 0.07 -12.90
C PRO A 195 20.39 0.97 -11.81
N VAL A 196 21.56 0.57 -11.32
CA VAL A 196 22.48 1.44 -10.58
C VAL A 196 23.36 2.08 -11.64
N ALA A 197 23.45 3.41 -11.71
CA ALA A 197 24.34 4.05 -12.68
C ALA A 197 25.77 3.54 -12.47
N THR A 198 26.21 2.63 -13.34
CA THR A 198 27.59 2.14 -13.33
C THR A 198 28.44 3.28 -13.87
N THR A 199 29.24 3.90 -13.02
CA THR A 199 30.43 4.62 -13.48
C THR A 199 31.38 3.56 -14.04
N THR A 200 31.19 3.20 -15.31
CA THR A 200 32.19 2.40 -16.02
C THR A 200 33.38 3.32 -16.25
N THR A 201 34.36 3.28 -15.35
CA THR A 201 35.73 3.69 -15.68
C THR A 201 36.25 2.65 -16.66
N THR A 202 35.86 2.79 -17.93
CA THR A 202 36.45 2.01 -19.01
C THR A 202 37.79 2.66 -19.32
N THR A 203 38.85 2.19 -18.66
CA THR A 203 40.20 2.34 -19.19
C THR A 203 40.27 1.45 -20.43
N THR A 204 39.86 1.97 -21.59
CA THR A 204 40.07 1.31 -22.88
C THR A 204 41.12 2.08 -23.64
N THR A 205 42.34 1.60 -23.53
CA THR A 205 43.35 1.72 -24.57
C THR A 205 42.76 1.15 -25.87
N THR A 206 42.68 2.04 -26.86
CA THR A 206 42.52 1.85 -28.31
C THR A 206 42.65 0.41 -28.83
N THR A 207 41.62 -0.13 -29.50
CA THR A 207 41.62 -0.51 -30.95
C THR A 207 40.33 -1.25 -31.38
N THR A 208 39.60 -0.61 -32.31
CA THR A 208 38.84 -1.15 -33.47
C THR A 208 37.73 -2.22 -33.35
N THR A 209 36.54 -1.74 -33.75
CA THR A 209 35.47 -2.34 -34.60
C THR A 209 34.34 -3.20 -34.01
N THR A 210 33.13 -2.71 -34.33
CA THR A 210 31.83 -3.37 -34.59
C THR A 210 30.89 -3.76 -33.42
N ALA A 211 29.93 -2.84 -33.22
CA ALA A 211 28.47 -3.04 -33.11
C ALA A 211 27.86 -3.67 -31.84
N ALA A 212 26.96 -2.87 -31.24
CA ALA A 212 25.88 -3.21 -30.30
C ALA A 212 26.22 -3.30 -28.78
N ALA A 213 27.11 -2.45 -28.28
CA ALA A 213 27.05 -2.04 -26.88
C ALA A 213 25.96 -0.97 -26.70
N ALA A 214 24.73 -1.41 -26.46
CA ALA A 214 23.65 -0.53 -26.02
C ALA A 214 24.11 0.23 -24.78
N ALA A 215 24.16 1.56 -24.88
CA ALA A 215 24.57 2.46 -23.83
C ALA A 215 23.74 2.19 -22.56
N ALA A 216 24.36 1.53 -21.58
CA ALA A 216 23.79 1.24 -20.27
C ALA A 216 23.87 2.47 -19.34
N THR A 217 23.57 3.66 -19.88
CA THR A 217 23.24 4.83 -19.07
C THR A 217 21.83 4.62 -18.55
N ALA A 218 21.70 4.39 -17.23
CA ALA A 218 20.42 4.27 -16.56
C ALA A 218 19.49 5.43 -16.96
N SER A 219 18.30 5.13 -17.47
CA SER A 219 17.36 6.17 -17.89
C SER A 219 16.92 7.00 -16.66
N PRO A 220 16.81 8.34 -16.78
CA PRO A 220 16.34 9.20 -15.69
C PRO A 220 15.08 8.70 -14.95
N PRO A 221 14.03 8.18 -15.64
CA PRO A 221 12.85 7.65 -14.95
C PRO A 221 13.13 6.37 -14.14
N ALA A 222 14.05 5.51 -14.58
CA ALA A 222 14.40 4.29 -13.86
C ALA A 222 15.18 4.58 -12.57
N LEU A 223 16.06 5.59 -12.61
CA LEU A 223 16.78 6.07 -11.42
C LEU A 223 15.81 6.69 -10.41
N LEU A 224 14.86 7.49 -10.86
CA LEU A 224 13.84 8.08 -10.00
C LEU A 224 12.95 7.00 -9.35
N ALA A 225 12.51 6.01 -10.14
CA ALA A 225 11.73 4.89 -9.62
C ALA A 225 12.52 4.10 -8.56
N ARG A 226 13.81 3.86 -8.80
CA ARG A 226 14.69 3.18 -7.83
C ARG A 226 14.73 3.93 -6.51
N SER A 227 14.97 5.24 -6.56
CA SER A 227 14.97 6.11 -5.39
C SER A 227 13.65 6.05 -4.61
N HIS A 228 12.51 6.06 -5.31
CA HIS A 228 11.19 5.97 -4.70
C HIS A 228 10.92 4.63 -4.01
N TYR A 229 11.26 3.51 -4.65
CA TYR A 229 11.15 2.20 -4.01
C TYR A 229 12.09 2.07 -2.79
N LEU A 230 13.25 2.71 -2.83
CA LEU A 230 14.17 2.73 -1.69
C LEU A 230 13.62 3.53 -0.51
N ILE A 231 12.88 4.62 -0.75
CA ILE A 231 12.12 5.33 0.29
C ILE A 231 11.04 4.43 0.89
N VAL A 232 10.26 3.74 0.06
CA VAL A 232 9.22 2.80 0.53
C VAL A 232 9.85 1.69 1.37
N LEU A 233 11.04 1.19 1.00
CA LEU A 233 11.77 0.18 1.77
C LEU A 233 12.23 0.72 3.14
N ALA A 234 12.68 1.97 3.18
CA ALA A 234 13.07 2.63 4.42
C ALA A 234 11.89 2.81 5.39
N ASP A 235 10.68 3.09 4.87
CA ASP A 235 9.47 3.18 5.70
C ASP A 235 9.17 1.86 6.43
N GLN A 236 9.60 0.71 5.88
CA GLN A 236 9.36 -0.61 6.48
C GLN A 236 10.20 -0.87 7.74
N LEU A 237 11.12 0.04 8.10
CA LEU A 237 11.87 -0.05 9.36
C LEU A 237 10.97 -0.05 10.59
N ARG A 238 9.87 0.72 10.55
CA ARG A 238 8.93 0.82 11.68
C ARG A 238 8.16 -0.48 11.89
N PRO A 239 7.39 -0.99 10.91
CA PRO A 239 6.61 -2.21 11.11
C PRO A 239 7.48 -3.45 11.37
N LEU A 240 8.70 -3.52 10.83
CA LEU A 240 9.60 -4.64 11.09
C LEU A 240 10.47 -4.47 12.35
N SER A 241 10.37 -3.35 13.07
CA SER A 241 11.11 -3.16 14.33
C SER A 241 10.55 -3.93 15.51
N SER A 242 9.28 -4.30 15.44
CA SER A 242 8.63 -5.21 16.39
C SER A 242 8.99 -6.67 16.12
N VAL A 243 9.58 -6.96 14.95
CA VAL A 243 9.82 -8.31 14.42
C VAL A 243 11.32 -8.61 14.34
N GLY A 244 11.71 -9.88 14.40
CA GLY A 244 13.10 -10.34 14.33
C GLY A 244 13.89 -9.99 13.06
N PHE A 245 13.27 -9.33 12.06
CA PHE A 245 13.88 -8.99 10.78
C PHE A 245 14.52 -7.59 10.72
N PHE A 246 14.40 -6.77 11.78
CA PHE A 246 14.95 -5.41 11.80
C PHE A 246 16.42 -5.34 11.38
N ARG A 247 17.28 -6.20 11.93
CA ARG A 247 18.72 -6.25 11.60
C ARG A 247 18.99 -6.60 10.14
N LEU A 248 18.17 -7.48 9.58
CA LEU A 248 18.32 -7.94 8.20
C LEU A 248 17.91 -6.83 7.22
N LEU A 249 16.85 -6.09 7.55
CA LEU A 249 16.44 -4.91 6.82
C LEU A 249 17.53 -3.81 6.87
N LEU A 250 18.09 -3.51 8.05
CA LEU A 250 19.18 -2.54 8.18
C LEU A 250 20.40 -2.89 7.33
N ARG A 251 20.81 -4.17 7.31
CA ARG A 251 21.91 -4.64 6.45
C ARG A 251 21.60 -4.43 4.96
N SER A 252 20.37 -4.76 4.55
CA SER A 252 19.91 -4.63 3.17
C SER A 252 19.84 -3.17 2.74
N LEU A 253 19.24 -2.31 3.56
CA LEU A 253 19.16 -0.87 3.34
C LEU A 253 20.54 -0.23 3.21
N ARG A 254 21.49 -0.55 4.10
CA ARG A 254 22.87 -0.05 4.00
C ARG A 254 23.47 -0.34 2.63
N SER A 255 23.36 -1.58 2.16
CA SER A 255 23.89 -1.98 0.86
C SER A 255 23.21 -1.25 -0.31
N LEU A 256 21.89 -1.04 -0.24
CA LEU A 256 21.14 -0.36 -1.29
C LEU A 256 21.36 1.16 -1.32
N ILE A 257 21.46 1.80 -0.15
CA ILE A 257 21.70 3.24 0.02
C ILE A 257 23.10 3.63 -0.47
N ILE A 258 24.13 2.85 -0.15
CA ILE A 258 25.51 3.11 -0.62
C ILE A 258 25.57 3.01 -2.15
N ARG A 259 24.82 2.05 -2.72
CA ARG A 259 24.70 1.85 -4.18
C ARG A 259 23.74 2.84 -4.84
N GLU A 260 23.12 3.77 -4.12
CA GLU A 260 22.20 4.73 -4.73
C GLU A 260 22.98 5.81 -5.49
N PRO A 261 22.79 5.91 -6.83
CA PRO A 261 23.55 6.85 -7.65
C PRO A 261 23.10 8.29 -7.46
N ASN A 262 21.81 8.50 -7.15
CA ASN A 262 21.24 9.83 -6.96
C ASN A 262 21.57 10.34 -5.54
N ALA A 263 22.48 11.32 -5.45
CA ALA A 263 22.91 11.89 -4.17
C ALA A 263 21.78 12.58 -3.39
N PHE A 264 20.86 13.27 -4.10
CA PHE A 264 19.70 13.90 -3.48
C PHE A 264 18.73 12.86 -2.91
N ALA A 265 18.42 11.83 -3.70
CA ALA A 265 17.60 10.71 -3.24
C ALA A 265 18.24 9.97 -2.07
N ARG A 266 19.56 9.74 -2.11
CA ARG A 266 20.30 9.15 -0.99
C ARG A 266 20.14 9.98 0.28
N HIS A 267 20.21 11.31 0.19
CA HIS A 267 19.95 12.21 1.31
C HIS A 267 18.50 12.13 1.81
N ALA A 268 17.53 12.10 0.90
CA ALA A 268 16.12 11.96 1.25
C ALA A 268 15.83 10.62 1.96
N VAL A 269 16.39 9.52 1.48
CA VAL A 269 16.28 8.20 2.13
C VAL A 269 16.94 8.23 3.51
N MET A 270 18.13 8.83 3.64
CA MET A 270 18.79 8.99 4.95
C MET A 270 17.92 9.78 5.94
N LYS A 271 17.22 10.83 5.48
CA LYS A 271 16.26 11.57 6.30
C LYS A 271 15.09 10.69 6.75
N VAL A 272 14.48 9.94 5.84
CA VAL A 272 13.36 9.01 6.15
C VAL A 272 13.79 7.96 7.16
N VAL A 273 14.98 7.38 6.98
CA VAL A 273 15.57 6.42 7.91
C VAL A 273 15.78 7.04 9.29
N PHE A 274 16.31 8.26 9.36
CA PHE A 274 16.50 8.98 10.63
C PHE A 274 15.16 9.23 11.32
N GLU A 275 14.16 9.74 10.61
CA GLU A 275 12.81 9.99 11.12
C GLU A 275 12.17 8.72 11.67
N ALA A 276 12.30 7.59 10.96
CA ALA A 276 11.81 6.30 11.41
C ALA A 276 12.47 5.84 12.71
N ILE A 277 13.80 5.94 12.82
CA ILE A 277 14.57 5.51 14.01
C ILE A 277 14.32 6.45 15.18
N ALA A 278 14.36 7.76 14.96
CA ALA A 278 14.18 8.78 16.00
C ALA A 278 12.73 8.88 16.51
N GLY A 279 11.76 8.37 15.74
CA GLY A 279 10.33 8.57 16.00
C GLY A 279 9.86 10.00 15.76
N ALA A 280 10.63 10.79 14.99
CA ALA A 280 10.24 12.11 14.56
C ALA A 280 9.29 11.96 13.36
N GLY A 281 8.05 12.44 13.48
CA GLY A 281 7.07 12.41 12.37
C GLY A 281 5.70 11.80 12.67
N GLY A 282 5.24 11.79 13.93
CA GLY A 282 3.83 11.53 14.29
C GLY A 282 3.35 10.07 14.20
N ASN A 283 3.97 9.24 13.38
CA ASN A 283 3.53 7.85 13.10
C ASN A 283 4.26 6.77 13.92
N GLY A 284 4.65 7.09 15.16
CA GLY A 284 5.42 6.19 16.04
C GLY A 284 6.86 5.96 15.57
N GLY A 285 7.76 5.71 16.52
CA GLY A 285 9.14 5.34 16.24
C GLY A 285 9.34 3.83 16.20
N VAL A 286 10.51 3.41 15.72
CA VAL A 286 11.03 2.05 15.92
C VAL A 286 10.94 1.66 17.42
N SER A 287 10.77 0.38 17.72
CA SER A 287 10.79 -0.15 19.11
C SER A 287 12.01 0.34 19.90
N GLU A 288 11.92 0.49 21.23
CA GLU A 288 13.04 1.02 22.04
C GLU A 288 14.35 0.23 21.85
N ILE A 289 14.25 -1.09 21.71
CA ILE A 289 15.38 -1.97 21.40
C ILE A 289 15.96 -1.67 20.01
N GLY A 290 15.07 -1.48 19.01
CA GLY A 290 15.47 -1.09 17.67
C GLY A 290 16.03 0.34 17.59
N LYS A 291 15.65 1.26 18.49
CA LYS A 291 16.19 2.63 18.52
C LYS A 291 17.68 2.65 18.84
N VAL A 292 18.11 1.96 19.89
CA VAL A 292 19.53 1.93 20.30
C VAL A 292 20.39 1.35 19.17
N GLU A 293 19.95 0.23 18.60
CA GLU A 293 20.65 -0.42 17.50
C GLU A 293 20.61 0.43 16.22
N GLY A 294 19.44 0.98 15.88
CA GLY A 294 19.19 1.81 14.72
C GLY A 294 20.03 3.08 14.72
N VAL A 295 20.13 3.79 15.85
CA VAL A 295 20.95 5.01 15.97
C VAL A 295 22.42 4.70 15.74
N LYS A 296 22.96 3.65 16.38
CA LYS A 296 24.36 3.23 16.19
C LYS A 296 24.64 2.84 14.74
N TRP A 297 23.74 2.10 14.12
CA TRP A 297 23.82 1.73 12.71
C TRP A 297 23.76 2.96 11.79
N PHE A 298 22.86 3.90 12.06
CA PHE A 298 22.65 5.11 11.26
C PHE A 298 23.88 6.02 11.27
N LEU A 299 24.49 6.23 12.45
CA LEU A 299 25.73 7.01 12.58
C LEU A 299 26.88 6.39 11.78
N THR A 300 26.92 5.07 11.72
CA THR A 300 27.93 4.34 10.93
C THR A 300 27.67 4.52 9.43
N LEU A 301 26.42 4.29 8.99
CA LEU A 301 26.00 4.51 7.60
C LEU A 301 26.27 5.95 7.12
N LYS A 302 26.00 6.95 7.97
CA LYS A 302 26.26 8.36 7.65
C LYS A 302 27.74 8.59 7.33
N LYS A 303 28.66 8.06 8.14
CA LYS A 303 30.10 8.13 7.88
C LYS A 303 30.49 7.48 6.55
N ASP A 304 29.90 6.34 6.23
CA ASP A 304 30.21 5.64 4.97
C ASP A 304 29.72 6.40 3.74
N VAL A 305 28.54 7.03 3.84
CA VAL A 305 27.97 7.86 2.76
C VAL A 305 28.78 9.14 2.57
N GLU A 306 29.19 9.79 3.65
CA GLU A 306 30.03 11.00 3.61
C GLU A 306 31.46 10.69 3.12
N GLY A 307 32.06 9.59 3.60
CA GLY A 307 33.37 9.13 3.15
C GLY A 307 33.40 8.72 1.67
N SER A 308 32.32 8.11 1.17
CA SER A 308 32.16 7.81 -0.26
C SER A 308 31.92 9.06 -1.12
N GLY A 309 31.43 10.15 -0.53
CA GLY A 309 31.29 11.46 -1.19
C GLY A 309 32.64 12.15 -1.38
N ASN A 310 33.45 12.24 -0.32
CA ASN A 310 34.78 12.86 -0.39
C ASN A 310 35.74 12.14 -1.36
N ALA A 311 35.63 10.82 -1.52
CA ALA A 311 36.44 10.07 -2.48
C ALA A 311 36.05 10.32 -3.95
N ARG A 312 34.84 10.82 -4.23
CA ARG A 312 34.36 11.11 -5.59
C ARG A 312 34.63 12.56 -6.02
N ASP A 313 34.67 13.51 -5.08
CA ASP A 313 34.93 14.93 -5.37
C ASP A 313 36.44 15.29 -5.34
N GLY A 314 37.31 14.37 -4.90
CA GLY A 314 38.76 14.59 -4.79
C GLY A 314 39.59 14.21 -6.03
N GLY A 315 38.96 13.93 -7.17
CA GLY A 315 39.65 13.66 -8.44
C GLY A 315 39.85 14.94 -9.24
N CYS A 316 40.97 15.64 -9.02
CA CYS A 316 41.53 16.61 -9.97
C CYS A 316 41.97 15.91 -11.27
#